data_AF-A0A3Q0KLG6-F1
#
_entry.id   AF-A0A3Q0KLG6-F1
#
_cell.length_a   1.000
_cell.length_b   1.000
_cell.length_c   1.000
_cell.angle_alpha   90.00
_cell.angle_beta   90.00
_cell.angle_gamma   90.00
#
_symmetry.space_group_name_H-M   'P 1'
#
loop_
_entity.id
_entity.type
_entity.pdbx_description
1 polymer ?
#
loop_
_entity_poly.entity_id
_entity_poly.type
_entity_poly.pdbx_seq_one_letter_code
_entity_poly.pdbx_strand_id
1 'polypeptide(L)'
;MIGTDFLDYLSKFQVATYVGVEDFADKFNFLITVMVLMLCTTIVTVKQYMMKPISCYMATDLGGKNLLDYVENYCWVQGTVPIAYSGRVPETDEGWAELEKHKLLYYQWVPFVLGLQCILFYLPRLIWQMICYNRVGTDVQHLVLCANQAVHANDEQRTKMVQHLAKTLEQLLFQQREYHHGLWPRVRRRMKKWGYLFFVSKRLGTRLFGIYLFIKCLYLLNAIGQIFMMQSFLGLKSNYTLFGVAISRNILAGLDWEVTMIFPRVGFCLVPLKHFGSNNYATAQCVLPVNMLNERIYMFLWFWIVLAATITAISIPTWFTRMSYEKSRTHFIKKYLKLGEKVSRKDKYMVEKFTLLFLRNDGVFLLRMIAINAGELICSEIVCQLWHIFREKYFYRDLTRCKRDCDQMHHLGLKLSRGIVNLKERCSKENKQPRLEATASAPPLTDAPLATLGTDEEEGGYADDDEDEQKDIKRHYSKKYSWEQKEPV
;
A
#
# COMPACT_ATOMS: atom_id res chain seq x y z
N MET A 1 1.35 -6.10 33.44
CA MET A 1 0.14 -6.92 33.24
C MET A 1 -0.65 -6.29 32.10
N ILE A 2 -1.95 -5.99 32.16
CA ILE A 2 -2.78 -5.63 30.97
C ILE A 2 -2.06 -4.88 29.82
N GLY A 3 -1.34 -3.79 30.09
CA GLY A 3 -0.56 -3.07 29.08
C GLY A 3 0.66 -3.81 28.48
N THR A 4 1.42 -4.57 29.27
CA THR A 4 2.49 -5.46 28.77
C THR A 4 1.91 -6.63 28.00
N ASP A 5 0.78 -7.15 28.46
CA ASP A 5 0.13 -8.33 27.86
C ASP A 5 -0.49 -7.93 26.51
N PHE A 6 -1.06 -6.72 26.41
CA PHE A 6 -1.51 -6.11 25.15
C PHE A 6 -0.35 -5.83 24.18
N LEU A 7 0.80 -5.33 24.67
CA LEU A 7 2.00 -5.14 23.84
C LEU A 7 2.57 -6.46 23.33
N ASP A 8 2.51 -7.53 24.13
CA ASP A 8 2.94 -8.87 23.72
C ASP A 8 1.92 -9.56 22.79
N TYR A 9 0.62 -9.28 22.93
CA TYR A 9 -0.34 -9.60 21.87
C TYR A 9 -0.07 -8.81 20.57
N LEU A 10 0.31 -7.53 20.64
CA LEU A 10 0.71 -6.73 19.48
C LEU A 10 2.09 -7.10 18.90
N SER A 11 2.90 -7.89 19.61
CA SER A 11 4.15 -8.47 19.08
C SER A 11 3.88 -9.81 18.38
N LYS A 12 2.99 -10.63 18.97
CA LYS A 12 2.55 -11.94 18.45
C LYS A 12 1.66 -11.81 17.22
N PHE A 13 0.75 -10.83 17.21
CA PHE A 13 0.19 -10.34 15.96
C PHE A 13 1.32 -9.65 15.19
N GLN A 14 1.71 -10.25 14.05
CA GLN A 14 2.83 -9.82 13.21
C GLN A 14 2.57 -8.50 12.45
N VAL A 15 1.93 -7.52 13.09
CA VAL A 15 1.58 -6.20 12.54
C VAL A 15 2.84 -5.36 12.30
N ALA A 16 3.79 -5.39 13.23
CA ALA A 16 5.08 -4.72 13.08
C ALA A 16 5.97 -5.39 12.01
N THR A 17 5.86 -6.71 11.86
CA THR A 17 6.66 -7.54 10.94
C THR A 17 5.94 -7.87 9.63
N TYR A 18 4.77 -7.26 9.36
CA TYR A 18 4.03 -7.49 8.12
C TYR A 18 4.80 -6.91 6.92
N VAL A 19 5.24 -7.80 6.03
CA VAL A 19 6.01 -7.51 4.82
C VAL A 19 5.10 -7.62 3.60
N GLY A 20 5.11 -6.58 2.75
CA GLY A 20 4.27 -6.52 1.55
C GLY A 20 4.63 -5.36 0.63
N VAL A 21 3.99 -5.30 -0.53
CA VAL A 21 4.21 -4.26 -1.57
C VAL A 21 3.43 -2.98 -1.22
N GLU A 22 3.65 -2.48 0.00
CA GLU A 22 2.86 -1.45 0.69
C GLU A 22 3.75 -0.58 1.57
N ASP A 23 3.43 0.71 1.64
CA ASP A 23 4.09 1.69 2.50
C ASP A 23 3.40 1.76 3.88
N PHE A 24 4.03 2.38 4.87
CA PHE A 24 3.48 2.57 6.21
C PHE A 24 2.07 3.20 6.18
N ALA A 25 1.85 4.17 5.29
CA ALA A 25 0.55 4.81 5.10
C ALA A 25 -0.56 3.85 4.65
N ASP A 26 -0.23 2.82 3.86
CA ASP A 26 -1.19 1.80 3.44
C ASP A 26 -1.47 0.85 4.60
N LYS A 27 -0.42 0.37 5.28
CA LYS A 27 -0.49 -0.50 6.46
C LYS A 27 -1.34 0.16 7.58
N PHE A 28 -1.22 1.47 7.78
CA PHE A 28 -2.06 2.22 8.73
C PHE A 28 -3.57 2.11 8.43
N ASN A 29 -3.96 2.00 7.15
CA ASN A 29 -5.35 1.92 6.73
C ASN A 29 -5.91 0.48 6.82
N PHE A 30 -5.39 -0.45 6.02
CA PHE A 30 -6.00 -1.78 5.93
C PHE A 30 -5.68 -2.73 7.10
N LEU A 31 -4.69 -2.39 7.93
CA LEU A 31 -4.28 -3.22 9.07
C LEU A 31 -4.61 -2.51 10.39
N ILE A 32 -3.98 -1.39 10.70
CA ILE A 32 -4.14 -0.73 12.01
C ILE A 32 -5.57 -0.17 12.17
N THR A 33 -6.08 0.58 11.20
CA THR A 33 -7.43 1.17 11.28
C THR A 33 -8.53 0.09 11.22
N VAL A 34 -8.31 -1.00 10.49
CA VAL A 34 -9.19 -2.19 10.50
C VAL A 34 -9.22 -2.87 11.87
N MET A 35 -8.06 -3.07 12.52
CA MET A 35 -8.01 -3.62 13.88
C MET A 35 -8.71 -2.71 14.91
N VAL A 36 -8.54 -1.39 14.80
CA VAL A 36 -9.23 -0.40 15.64
C VAL A 36 -10.76 -0.46 15.44
N LEU A 37 -11.22 -0.51 14.18
CA LEU A 37 -12.65 -0.62 13.88
C LEU A 37 -13.25 -1.95 14.35
N MET A 38 -12.53 -3.08 14.23
CA MET A 38 -12.95 -4.37 14.79
C MET A 38 -13.08 -4.33 16.32
N LEU A 39 -12.13 -3.69 17.01
CA LEU A 39 -12.19 -3.50 18.46
C LEU A 39 -13.40 -2.65 18.87
N CYS A 40 -13.61 -1.50 18.24
CA CYS A 40 -14.78 -0.64 18.48
C CYS A 40 -16.10 -1.38 18.20
N THR A 41 -16.18 -2.12 17.08
CA THR A 41 -17.35 -2.93 16.72
C THR A 41 -17.64 -3.97 17.79
N THR A 42 -16.61 -4.66 18.29
CA THR A 42 -16.74 -5.67 19.34
C THR A 42 -17.26 -5.06 20.65
N ILE A 43 -16.67 -3.94 21.09
CA ILE A 43 -17.06 -3.24 22.33
C ILE A 43 -18.53 -2.79 22.26
N VAL A 44 -18.96 -2.19 21.15
CA VAL A 44 -20.38 -1.82 20.96
C VAL A 44 -21.27 -3.06 20.94
N THR A 45 -20.91 -4.10 20.19
CA THR A 45 -21.71 -5.34 20.07
C THR A 45 -21.93 -6.01 21.43
N VAL A 46 -20.91 -6.09 22.28
CA VAL A 46 -21.03 -6.60 23.65
C VAL A 46 -21.98 -5.72 24.49
N LYS A 47 -21.82 -4.39 24.47
CA LYS A 47 -22.69 -3.49 25.23
C LYS A 47 -24.14 -3.45 24.71
N GLN A 48 -24.35 -3.77 23.44
CA GLN A 48 -25.64 -3.79 22.76
C GLN A 48 -26.46 -5.07 23.04
N TYR A 49 -25.81 -6.24 22.93
CA TYR A 49 -26.49 -7.54 22.87
C TYR A 49 -26.20 -8.47 24.06
N MET A 50 -25.13 -8.26 24.82
CA MET A 50 -24.80 -9.07 26.02
C MET A 50 -25.14 -8.37 27.33
N MET A 51 -25.40 -7.07 27.31
CA MET A 51 -25.77 -6.25 28.47
C MET A 51 -27.10 -5.56 28.20
N LYS A 52 -27.85 -5.16 29.24
CA LYS A 52 -29.01 -4.26 29.04
C LYS A 52 -28.54 -2.97 28.33
N PRO A 53 -29.08 -2.62 27.14
CA PRO A 53 -28.61 -1.47 26.36
C PRO A 53 -29.29 -0.16 26.79
N ILE A 54 -30.52 -0.29 27.30
CA ILE A 54 -31.39 0.75 27.82
C ILE A 54 -31.81 0.37 29.25
N SER A 55 -32.25 1.34 30.04
CA SER A 55 -32.97 1.07 31.31
C SER A 55 -34.05 2.11 31.49
N CYS A 56 -35.27 1.69 31.86
CA CYS A 56 -36.45 2.57 31.85
C CYS A 56 -37.08 2.73 33.24
N TYR A 57 -37.67 3.90 33.48
CA TYR A 57 -38.52 4.21 34.62
C TYR A 57 -39.94 4.50 34.12
N MET A 58 -40.94 4.00 34.84
CA MET A 58 -42.37 4.26 34.61
C MET A 58 -43.01 4.68 35.93
N ALA A 59 -43.83 5.72 35.90
CA ALA A 59 -44.45 6.28 37.12
C ALA A 59 -45.72 5.53 37.57
N THR A 60 -46.09 4.44 36.88
CA THR A 60 -47.30 3.65 37.18
C THR A 60 -46.97 2.17 37.33
N ASP A 61 -47.15 1.64 38.54
CA ASP A 61 -47.00 0.20 38.85
C ASP A 61 -48.21 -0.60 38.33
N LEU A 62 -48.28 -0.73 37.01
CA LEU A 62 -49.24 -1.57 36.31
C LEU A 62 -48.89 -3.05 36.59
N GLY A 63 -49.78 -3.74 37.30
CA GLY A 63 -49.51 -5.00 38.03
C GLY A 63 -49.21 -6.26 37.20
N GLY A 64 -48.14 -6.27 36.42
CA GLY A 64 -47.62 -7.44 35.70
C GLY A 64 -46.15 -7.69 36.03
N LYS A 65 -45.81 -8.89 36.52
CA LYS A 65 -44.47 -9.23 37.06
C LYS A 65 -43.29 -8.99 36.12
N ASN A 66 -43.52 -8.97 34.79
CA ASN A 66 -42.49 -8.77 33.76
C ASN A 66 -42.76 -7.52 32.90
N LEU A 67 -43.65 -6.61 33.31
CA LEU A 67 -44.05 -5.46 32.47
C LEU A 67 -42.88 -4.51 32.19
N LEU A 68 -42.00 -4.29 33.16
CA LEU A 68 -40.85 -3.42 32.99
C LEU A 68 -39.90 -3.94 31.90
N ASP A 69 -39.61 -5.25 31.86
CA ASP A 69 -38.80 -5.84 30.79
C ASP A 69 -39.52 -5.77 29.43
N TYR A 70 -40.86 -5.86 29.38
CA TYR A 70 -41.61 -5.62 28.14
C TYR A 70 -41.46 -4.15 27.68
N VAL A 71 -41.59 -3.19 28.59
CA VAL A 71 -41.40 -1.75 28.31
C VAL A 71 -39.98 -1.48 27.82
N GLU A 72 -38.95 -1.97 28.50
CA GLU A 72 -37.56 -1.80 28.08
C GLU A 72 -37.29 -2.37 26.69
N ASN A 73 -37.77 -3.59 26.39
CA ASN A 73 -37.61 -4.20 25.08
C ASN A 73 -38.44 -3.49 23.98
N TYR A 74 -39.66 -3.05 24.29
CA TYR A 74 -40.50 -2.31 23.35
C TYR A 74 -39.86 -0.96 22.99
N CYS A 75 -39.43 -0.19 23.99
CA CYS A 75 -38.76 1.09 23.80
C CYS A 75 -37.40 0.95 23.11
N TRP A 76 -36.66 -0.13 23.39
CA TRP A 76 -35.44 -0.45 22.67
C TRP A 76 -35.68 -0.71 21.18
N VAL A 77 -36.69 -1.52 20.84
CA VAL A 77 -36.99 -1.90 19.45
C VAL A 77 -37.63 -0.76 18.65
N GLN A 78 -38.53 0.02 19.26
CA GLN A 78 -39.24 1.12 18.59
C GLN A 78 -38.42 2.41 18.48
N GLY A 79 -37.40 2.58 19.32
CA GLY A 79 -36.64 3.83 19.42
C GLY A 79 -37.26 4.83 20.41
N THR A 80 -36.45 5.81 20.82
CA THR A 80 -36.80 6.79 21.87
C THR A 80 -36.82 8.22 21.33
N VAL A 81 -37.71 9.05 21.86
CA VAL A 81 -37.81 10.49 21.56
C VAL A 81 -36.92 11.30 22.51
N PRO A 82 -36.07 12.21 22.02
CA PRO A 82 -35.33 13.13 22.88
C PRO A 82 -36.21 14.35 23.23
N ILE A 83 -36.30 14.68 24.51
CA ILE A 83 -36.93 15.92 25.01
C ILE A 83 -35.91 16.58 25.94
N ALA A 84 -35.62 17.86 25.72
CA ALA A 84 -34.75 18.64 26.61
C ALA A 84 -35.44 18.88 27.96
N TYR A 85 -34.70 19.01 29.06
CA TYR A 85 -35.29 19.19 30.41
C TYR A 85 -36.18 20.42 30.58
N SER A 86 -36.02 21.45 29.74
CA SER A 86 -36.90 22.63 29.70
C SER A 86 -38.16 22.45 28.83
N GLY A 87 -38.21 21.38 28.02
CA GLY A 87 -39.36 21.01 27.20
C GLY A 87 -40.40 20.27 28.03
N ARG A 88 -41.67 20.65 27.89
CA ARG A 88 -42.79 19.88 28.46
C ARG A 88 -43.02 18.63 27.62
N VAL A 89 -43.27 17.51 28.28
CA VAL A 89 -43.79 16.30 27.61
C VAL A 89 -45.19 16.66 27.06
N PRO A 90 -45.49 16.38 25.78
CA PRO A 90 -46.79 16.74 25.21
C PRO A 90 -47.91 15.89 25.81
N GLU A 91 -49.04 16.54 26.08
CA GLU A 91 -50.28 15.92 26.56
C GLU A 91 -51.20 15.48 25.41
N THR A 92 -50.94 15.94 24.17
CA THR A 92 -51.72 15.62 22.97
C THR A 92 -51.02 14.64 22.05
N ASP A 93 -51.79 13.76 21.42
CA ASP A 93 -51.30 12.80 20.41
C ASP A 93 -50.59 13.50 19.24
N GLU A 94 -51.06 14.70 18.85
CA GLU A 94 -50.43 15.53 17.81
C GLU A 94 -49.01 15.97 18.19
N GLY A 95 -48.79 16.33 19.46
CA GLY A 95 -47.47 16.70 19.98
C GLY A 95 -46.50 15.51 20.03
N TRP A 96 -47.01 14.31 20.38
CA TRP A 96 -46.23 13.08 20.24
C TRP A 96 -45.91 12.76 18.78
N ALA A 97 -46.88 12.89 17.86
CA ALA A 97 -46.69 12.65 16.44
C ALA A 97 -45.70 13.63 15.77
N GLU A 98 -45.52 14.84 16.30
CA GLU A 98 -44.43 15.73 15.88
C GLU A 98 -43.06 15.28 16.44
N LEU A 99 -43.00 14.90 17.72
CA LEU A 99 -41.77 14.41 18.33
C LEU A 99 -41.29 13.07 17.74
N GLU A 100 -42.20 12.17 17.34
CA GLU A 100 -41.85 10.89 16.70
C GLU A 100 -41.15 11.07 15.34
N LYS A 101 -41.29 12.22 14.66
CA LYS A 101 -40.50 12.55 13.46
C LYS A 101 -39.00 12.67 13.75
N HIS A 102 -38.64 12.85 15.03
CA HIS A 102 -37.27 12.98 15.53
C HIS A 102 -36.83 11.78 16.40
N LYS A 103 -37.54 10.65 16.30
CA LYS A 103 -37.28 9.42 17.05
C LYS A 103 -35.90 8.84 16.74
N LEU A 104 -35.15 8.50 17.78
CA LEU A 104 -33.78 8.02 17.69
C LEU A 104 -33.77 6.50 17.55
N LEU A 105 -33.38 6.02 16.37
CA LEU A 105 -33.24 4.59 16.07
C LEU A 105 -31.80 4.19 15.67
N TYR A 106 -30.93 5.16 15.33
CA TYR A 106 -29.58 4.88 14.81
C TYR A 106 -28.72 4.03 15.75
N TYR A 107 -28.92 4.12 17.08
CA TYR A 107 -28.13 3.38 18.04
C TYR A 107 -28.22 1.86 17.86
N GLN A 108 -29.33 1.33 17.32
CA GLN A 108 -29.48 -0.09 16.97
C GLN A 108 -28.47 -0.51 15.89
N TRP A 109 -28.20 0.38 14.93
CA TRP A 109 -27.47 0.12 13.70
C TRP A 109 -25.96 0.34 13.79
N VAL A 110 -25.47 0.98 14.85
CA VAL A 110 -24.04 1.27 15.08
C VAL A 110 -23.12 0.06 14.84
N PRO A 111 -23.33 -1.14 15.44
CA PRO A 111 -22.41 -2.27 15.24
C PRO A 111 -22.35 -2.74 13.78
N PHE A 112 -23.48 -2.72 13.06
CA PHE A 112 -23.53 -3.07 11.63
C PHE A 112 -22.83 -2.02 10.76
N VAL A 113 -22.99 -0.73 11.10
CA VAL A 113 -22.28 0.37 10.43
C VAL A 113 -20.78 0.26 10.66
N LEU A 114 -20.30 0.12 11.90
CA LEU A 114 -18.86 -0.03 12.19
C LEU A 114 -18.24 -1.26 11.48
N GLY A 115 -18.98 -2.38 11.42
CA GLY A 115 -18.60 -3.55 10.63
C GLY A 115 -18.49 -3.26 9.12
N LEU A 116 -19.43 -2.50 8.55
CA LEU A 116 -19.36 -2.05 7.17
C LEU A 116 -18.18 -1.07 6.92
N GLN A 117 -17.90 -0.15 7.85
CA GLN A 117 -16.72 0.72 7.76
C GLN A 117 -15.43 -0.10 7.74
N CYS A 118 -15.32 -1.14 8.59
CA CYS A 118 -14.20 -2.06 8.62
C CYS A 118 -13.97 -2.76 7.26
N ILE A 119 -15.03 -3.32 6.67
CA ILE A 119 -14.98 -3.96 5.34
C ILE A 119 -14.51 -2.96 4.28
N LEU A 120 -15.04 -1.73 4.30
CA LEU A 120 -14.69 -0.68 3.33
C LEU A 120 -13.23 -0.19 3.46
N PHE A 121 -12.64 -0.18 4.67
CA PHE A 121 -11.21 0.09 4.85
C PHE A 121 -10.31 -1.05 4.34
N TYR A 122 -10.78 -2.30 4.38
CA TYR A 122 -10.05 -3.46 3.85
C TYR A 122 -10.22 -3.64 2.32
N LEU A 123 -11.27 -3.09 1.73
CA LEU A 123 -11.60 -3.25 0.31
C LEU A 123 -10.48 -2.81 -0.67
N PRO A 124 -9.75 -1.69 -0.49
CA PRO A 124 -8.66 -1.32 -1.40
C PRO A 124 -7.46 -2.29 -1.34
N ARG A 125 -7.22 -2.94 -0.19
CA ARG A 125 -6.20 -4.01 -0.03
C ARG A 125 -6.57 -5.23 -0.88
N LEU A 126 -7.83 -5.65 -0.84
CA LEU A 126 -8.34 -6.74 -1.69
C LEU A 126 -8.20 -6.41 -3.19
N ILE A 127 -8.55 -5.18 -3.60
CA ILE A 127 -8.37 -4.74 -4.99
C ILE A 127 -6.88 -4.76 -5.39
N TRP A 128 -5.97 -4.30 -4.52
CA TRP A 128 -4.52 -4.34 -4.78
C TRP A 128 -4.01 -5.78 -4.95
N GLN A 129 -4.36 -6.69 -4.04
CA GLN A 129 -4.01 -8.11 -4.15
C GLN A 129 -4.55 -8.73 -5.44
N MET A 130 -5.83 -8.54 -5.74
CA MET A 130 -6.48 -9.09 -6.93
C MET A 130 -5.88 -8.56 -8.23
N ILE A 131 -5.44 -7.29 -8.28
CA ILE A 131 -4.75 -6.75 -9.46
C ILE A 131 -3.30 -7.26 -9.56
N CYS A 132 -2.55 -7.33 -8.46
CA CYS A 132 -1.20 -7.86 -8.44
C CYS A 132 -1.17 -9.32 -8.95
N TYR A 133 -1.97 -10.19 -8.33
CA TYR A 133 -2.07 -11.61 -8.69
C TYR A 133 -2.47 -11.82 -10.16
N ASN A 134 -3.59 -11.25 -10.59
CA ASN A 134 -4.15 -11.53 -11.92
C ASN A 134 -3.46 -10.78 -13.08
N ARG A 135 -2.64 -9.74 -12.83
CA ARG A 135 -2.14 -8.86 -13.92
C ARG A 135 -0.64 -8.60 -13.96
N VAL A 136 0.12 -9.00 -12.94
CA VAL A 136 1.60 -8.95 -12.99
C VAL A 136 2.20 -10.29 -13.46
N GLY A 137 1.48 -11.41 -13.29
CA GLY A 137 1.87 -12.72 -13.81
C GLY A 137 2.82 -13.51 -12.90
N THR A 138 3.40 -12.87 -11.90
CA THR A 138 3.97 -13.51 -10.70
C THR A 138 3.44 -12.76 -9.48
N ASP A 139 3.46 -13.40 -8.31
CA ASP A 139 3.15 -12.67 -7.08
C ASP A 139 4.29 -11.71 -6.71
N VAL A 140 3.99 -10.41 -6.73
CA VAL A 140 4.91 -9.34 -6.31
C VAL A 140 5.06 -9.33 -4.78
N GLN A 141 4.09 -9.86 -4.04
CA GLN A 141 4.13 -9.93 -2.58
C GLN A 141 5.12 -11.00 -2.15
N HIS A 142 5.08 -12.19 -2.75
CA HIS A 142 6.12 -13.23 -2.65
C HIS A 142 7.53 -12.70 -2.98
N LEU A 143 7.70 -11.84 -4.01
CA LEU A 143 9.00 -11.24 -4.34
C LEU A 143 9.56 -10.40 -3.16
N VAL A 144 8.73 -9.56 -2.54
CA VAL A 144 9.14 -8.72 -1.39
C VAL A 144 9.30 -9.57 -0.12
N LEU A 145 8.46 -10.59 0.07
CA LEU A 145 8.57 -11.56 1.17
C LEU A 145 9.89 -12.33 1.11
N CYS A 146 10.28 -12.86 -0.05
CA CYS A 146 11.57 -13.54 -0.23
C CYS A 146 12.76 -12.58 -0.09
N ALA A 147 12.61 -11.30 -0.46
CA ALA A 147 13.64 -10.30 -0.18
C ALA A 147 13.83 -10.08 1.33
N ASN A 148 12.75 -10.09 2.12
CA ASN A 148 12.87 -10.02 3.59
C ASN A 148 13.39 -11.34 4.20
N GLN A 149 12.99 -12.51 3.67
CA GLN A 149 13.56 -13.80 4.11
C GLN A 149 15.08 -13.85 3.87
N ALA A 150 15.58 -13.22 2.80
CA ALA A 150 17.02 -13.09 2.54
C ALA A 150 17.78 -12.20 3.54
N VAL A 151 17.10 -11.38 4.35
CA VAL A 151 17.71 -10.63 5.48
C VAL A 151 18.12 -11.57 6.61
N HIS A 152 17.37 -12.66 6.81
CA HIS A 152 17.49 -13.56 7.97
C HIS A 152 18.14 -14.91 7.64
N ALA A 153 18.70 -15.08 6.44
CA ALA A 153 19.27 -16.34 5.98
C ALA A 153 20.81 -16.33 5.95
N ASN A 154 21.41 -17.49 6.18
CA ASN A 154 22.85 -17.71 6.12
C ASN A 154 23.42 -17.31 4.73
N ASP A 155 24.67 -16.84 4.67
CA ASP A 155 25.24 -16.17 3.48
C ASP A 155 25.14 -16.95 2.17
N GLU A 156 25.32 -18.27 2.20
CA GLU A 156 25.17 -19.13 1.02
C GLU A 156 23.71 -19.22 0.52
N GLN A 157 22.74 -19.15 1.44
CA GLN A 157 21.31 -19.11 1.11
C GLN A 157 20.89 -17.70 0.68
N ARG A 158 21.38 -16.67 1.37
CA ARG A 158 21.19 -15.25 1.06
C ARG A 158 21.63 -14.92 -0.37
N THR A 159 22.85 -15.30 -0.75
CA THR A 159 23.38 -15.11 -2.11
C THR A 159 22.57 -15.86 -3.17
N LYS A 160 22.19 -17.12 -2.93
CA LYS A 160 21.30 -17.89 -3.83
C LYS A 160 19.92 -17.23 -4.00
N MET A 161 19.31 -16.75 -2.91
CA MET A 161 18.04 -16.04 -2.97
C MET A 161 18.16 -14.70 -3.69
N VAL A 162 19.20 -13.91 -3.44
CA VAL A 162 19.45 -12.64 -4.16
C VAL A 162 19.63 -12.86 -5.66
N GLN A 163 20.33 -13.92 -6.07
CA GLN A 163 20.42 -14.31 -7.50
C GLN A 163 19.05 -14.70 -8.09
N HIS A 164 18.25 -15.47 -7.36
CA HIS A 164 16.89 -15.83 -7.77
C HIS A 164 15.97 -14.60 -7.89
N LEU A 165 16.01 -13.69 -6.91
CA LEU A 165 15.26 -12.43 -6.90
C LEU A 165 15.66 -11.53 -8.07
N ALA A 166 16.95 -11.37 -8.33
CA ALA A 166 17.45 -10.58 -9.47
C ALA A 166 17.02 -11.17 -10.83
N LYS A 167 17.02 -12.51 -10.97
CA LYS A 167 16.55 -13.21 -12.19
C LYS A 167 15.03 -13.10 -12.37
N THR A 168 14.26 -13.18 -11.30
CA THR A 168 12.80 -13.00 -11.32
C THR A 168 12.42 -11.55 -11.64
N LEU A 169 13.17 -10.58 -11.09
CA LEU A 169 13.06 -9.16 -11.47
C LEU A 169 13.41 -8.93 -12.94
N GLU A 170 14.48 -9.52 -13.47
CA GLU A 170 14.79 -9.48 -14.91
C GLU A 170 13.58 -9.96 -15.73
N GLN A 171 13.06 -11.15 -15.43
CA GLN A 171 11.91 -11.73 -16.15
C GLN A 171 10.67 -10.82 -16.11
N LEU A 172 10.33 -10.26 -14.94
CA LEU A 172 9.22 -9.32 -14.78
C LEU A 172 9.37 -8.05 -15.63
N LEU A 173 10.57 -7.47 -15.66
CA LEU A 173 10.85 -6.25 -16.43
C LEU A 173 10.75 -6.47 -17.95
N PHE A 174 11.08 -7.67 -18.44
CA PHE A 174 10.85 -8.05 -19.83
C PHE A 174 9.39 -8.44 -20.11
N GLN A 175 8.70 -9.12 -19.21
CA GLN A 175 7.29 -9.50 -19.37
C GLN A 175 6.36 -8.27 -19.50
N GLN A 176 6.68 -7.18 -18.80
CA GLN A 176 5.93 -5.91 -18.91
C GLN A 176 6.20 -5.13 -20.22
N ARG A 177 7.03 -5.65 -21.15
CA ARG A 177 7.40 -5.01 -22.42
C ARG A 177 6.41 -5.33 -23.55
N GLU A 178 5.15 -4.93 -23.42
CA GLU A 178 4.11 -5.21 -24.44
C GLU A 178 4.50 -4.72 -25.86
N TYR A 179 4.44 -5.65 -26.82
CA TYR A 179 5.08 -5.59 -28.15
C TYR A 179 4.26 -4.88 -29.24
N HIS A 180 3.05 -4.38 -28.93
CA HIS A 180 2.08 -4.01 -29.97
C HIS A 180 2.34 -2.65 -30.66
N HIS A 181 2.22 -2.63 -31.99
CA HIS A 181 2.23 -1.41 -32.83
C HIS A 181 0.80 -0.87 -33.06
N GLY A 182 0.67 0.39 -33.50
CA GLY A 182 -0.62 1.06 -33.78
C GLY A 182 -0.50 2.58 -33.86
N LEU A 183 -1.52 3.31 -34.32
CA LEU A 183 -1.40 4.75 -34.67
C LEU A 183 -1.41 5.74 -33.47
N TRP A 184 -1.86 5.32 -32.28
CA TRP A 184 -1.97 6.16 -31.08
C TRP A 184 -0.68 6.93 -30.61
N PRO A 185 0.57 6.51 -30.93
CA PRO A 185 1.79 7.27 -30.58
C PRO A 185 1.92 8.69 -31.17
N ARG A 186 1.08 9.07 -32.14
CA ARG A 186 1.02 10.47 -32.65
C ARG A 186 0.21 11.36 -31.70
N VAL A 187 -1.04 11.00 -31.38
CA VAL A 187 -1.89 11.74 -30.42
C VAL A 187 -1.20 11.85 -29.06
N ARG A 188 -0.68 10.73 -28.55
CA ARG A 188 0.00 10.66 -27.24
C ARG A 188 1.28 11.50 -27.15
N ARG A 189 1.85 11.97 -28.27
CA ARG A 189 3.01 12.88 -28.26
C ARG A 189 2.64 14.33 -27.99
N ARG A 190 1.39 14.77 -28.27
CA ARG A 190 0.92 16.13 -27.94
C ARG A 190 0.55 16.25 -26.45
N MET A 191 -0.17 15.27 -25.90
CA MET A 191 -0.57 15.24 -24.48
C MET A 191 0.61 15.11 -23.49
N LYS A 192 1.83 14.80 -23.95
CA LYS A 192 3.04 14.70 -23.10
C LYS A 192 3.30 15.96 -22.25
N LYS A 193 2.87 17.15 -22.70
CA LYS A 193 3.14 18.44 -22.02
C LYS A 193 2.29 18.71 -20.76
N TRP A 194 1.19 18.00 -20.53
CA TRP A 194 0.16 18.43 -19.55
C TRP A 194 -0.11 17.48 -18.37
N GLY A 195 0.68 16.40 -18.23
CA GLY A 195 0.51 15.46 -17.11
C GLY A 195 0.88 14.02 -17.47
N TYR A 196 2.14 13.79 -17.83
CA TYR A 196 2.59 12.49 -18.38
C TYR A 196 2.42 11.28 -17.45
N LEU A 197 2.18 11.49 -16.15
CA LEU A 197 2.15 10.46 -15.12
C LEU A 197 0.74 10.04 -14.66
N PHE A 198 -0.28 10.89 -14.82
CA PHE A 198 -1.68 10.50 -14.57
C PHE A 198 -2.19 9.46 -15.58
N PHE A 199 -1.61 9.43 -16.79
CA PHE A 199 -2.01 8.46 -17.81
C PHE A 199 -1.32 7.10 -17.61
N VAL A 200 -2.05 6.14 -17.02
CA VAL A 200 -1.61 4.76 -16.76
C VAL A 200 -1.41 3.99 -18.08
N SER A 201 -0.32 4.28 -18.79
CA SER A 201 -0.06 3.82 -20.16
C SER A 201 1.00 2.73 -20.18
N LYS A 202 0.56 1.46 -20.24
CA LYS A 202 1.40 0.24 -20.22
C LYS A 202 2.75 0.35 -20.96
N ARG A 203 2.76 0.94 -22.16
CA ARG A 203 3.95 1.04 -23.03
C ARG A 203 5.12 1.82 -22.40
N LEU A 204 4.91 2.64 -21.35
CA LEU A 204 6.00 3.34 -20.65
C LEU A 204 6.69 2.49 -19.58
N GLY A 205 6.11 1.38 -19.11
CA GLY A 205 6.56 0.75 -17.86
C GLY A 205 6.26 1.64 -16.65
N THR A 206 5.04 2.18 -16.60
CA THR A 206 4.42 2.93 -15.49
C THR A 206 3.08 2.31 -15.06
N ARG A 207 2.84 1.05 -15.41
CA ARG A 207 1.55 0.38 -15.18
C ARG A 207 1.40 0.01 -13.72
N LEU A 208 2.43 -0.60 -13.12
CA LEU A 208 2.39 -1.03 -11.73
C LEU A 208 2.32 0.18 -10.79
N PHE A 209 3.17 1.18 -11.01
CA PHE A 209 3.12 2.41 -10.23
C PHE A 209 1.82 3.20 -10.42
N GLY A 210 1.27 3.24 -11.64
CA GLY A 210 -0.02 3.89 -11.91
C GLY A 210 -1.21 3.19 -11.22
N ILE A 211 -1.18 1.86 -11.08
CA ILE A 211 -2.17 1.11 -10.30
C ILE A 211 -1.98 1.39 -8.80
N TYR A 212 -0.75 1.36 -8.29
CA TYR A 212 -0.45 1.66 -6.88
C TYR A 212 -0.91 3.08 -6.48
N LEU A 213 -0.69 4.08 -7.33
CA LEU A 213 -1.18 5.44 -7.13
C LEU A 213 -2.72 5.49 -7.09
N PHE A 214 -3.39 4.73 -7.97
CA PHE A 214 -4.86 4.60 -7.95
C PHE A 214 -5.37 3.94 -6.66
N ILE A 215 -4.70 2.91 -6.13
CA ILE A 215 -5.03 2.31 -4.82
C ILE A 215 -4.88 3.33 -3.69
N LYS A 216 -3.83 4.17 -3.69
CA LYS A 216 -3.71 5.26 -2.71
C LYS A 216 -4.84 6.29 -2.82
N CYS A 217 -5.27 6.63 -4.03
CA CYS A 217 -6.44 7.46 -4.23
C CYS A 217 -7.73 6.80 -3.72
N LEU A 218 -7.88 5.47 -3.82
CA LEU A 218 -8.99 4.74 -3.22
C LEU A 218 -8.94 4.74 -1.69
N TYR A 219 -7.77 4.60 -1.05
CA TYR A 219 -7.65 4.74 0.41
C TYR A 219 -8.07 6.14 0.88
N LEU A 220 -7.57 7.20 0.23
CA LEU A 220 -7.93 8.58 0.58
C LEU A 220 -9.41 8.88 0.33
N LEU A 221 -9.97 8.42 -0.80
CA LEU A 221 -11.40 8.58 -1.12
C LEU A 221 -12.29 7.80 -0.14
N ASN A 222 -11.88 6.60 0.28
CA ASN A 222 -12.55 5.88 1.36
C ASN A 222 -12.50 6.69 2.66
N ALA A 223 -11.32 7.13 3.13
CA ALA A 223 -11.21 7.88 4.38
C ALA A 223 -12.10 9.15 4.41
N ILE A 224 -12.17 9.88 3.29
CA ILE A 224 -13.10 11.03 3.13
C ILE A 224 -14.56 10.57 3.14
N GLY A 225 -14.89 9.52 2.39
CA GLY A 225 -16.24 8.94 2.36
C GLY A 225 -16.72 8.40 3.70
N GLN A 226 -15.80 7.89 4.55
CA GLN A 226 -16.12 7.43 5.90
C GLN A 226 -16.46 8.57 6.84
N ILE A 227 -15.76 9.72 6.75
CA ILE A 227 -16.13 10.93 7.52
C ILE A 227 -17.53 11.41 7.11
N PHE A 228 -17.84 11.43 5.81
CA PHE A 228 -19.17 11.79 5.30
C PHE A 228 -20.24 10.78 5.73
N MET A 229 -19.94 9.47 5.69
CA MET A 229 -20.84 8.41 6.15
C MET A 229 -21.17 8.58 7.64
N MET A 230 -20.18 8.88 8.49
CA MET A 230 -20.40 9.14 9.92
C MET A 230 -21.28 10.39 10.13
N GLN A 231 -21.00 11.49 9.42
CA GLN A 231 -21.81 12.71 9.51
C GLN A 231 -23.27 12.45 9.11
N SER A 232 -23.50 11.74 8.00
CA SER A 232 -24.84 11.40 7.50
C SER A 232 -25.58 10.43 8.42
N PHE A 233 -24.88 9.45 9.00
CA PHE A 233 -25.49 8.46 9.90
C PHE A 233 -25.93 9.08 11.23
N LEU A 234 -25.20 10.09 11.72
CA LEU A 234 -25.55 10.84 12.92
C LEU A 234 -26.65 11.92 12.68
N GLY A 235 -27.18 12.04 11.46
CA GLY A 235 -28.24 13.00 11.11
C GLY A 235 -27.82 14.47 11.19
N LEU A 236 -26.51 14.76 11.24
CA LEU A 236 -26.00 16.10 11.49
C LEU A 236 -26.15 16.99 10.26
N LYS A 237 -27.04 18.00 10.37
CA LYS A 237 -27.30 19.01 9.33
C LYS A 237 -25.99 19.64 8.82
N SER A 238 -25.99 20.05 7.55
CA SER A 238 -24.78 20.38 6.76
C SER A 238 -23.82 21.41 7.37
N ASN A 239 -24.23 22.18 8.39
CA ASN A 239 -23.38 23.13 9.10
C ASN A 239 -22.25 22.45 9.89
N TYR A 240 -22.34 21.14 10.15
CA TYR A 240 -21.35 20.35 10.91
C TYR A 240 -20.42 19.50 10.02
N THR A 241 -19.86 20.07 8.94
CA THR A 241 -18.91 19.37 8.04
C THR A 241 -17.67 18.83 8.77
N LEU A 242 -17.22 19.52 9.83
CA LEU A 242 -16.16 19.09 10.74
C LEU A 242 -16.75 18.71 12.10
N PHE A 243 -17.74 17.80 12.13
CA PHE A 243 -18.52 17.49 13.33
C PHE A 243 -17.65 17.10 14.54
N GLY A 244 -16.55 16.37 14.36
CA GLY A 244 -15.64 16.04 15.45
C GLY A 244 -15.05 17.27 16.13
N VAL A 245 -14.57 18.26 15.35
CA VAL A 245 -14.07 19.54 15.89
C VAL A 245 -15.19 20.31 16.58
N ALA A 246 -16.40 20.34 16.00
CA ALA A 246 -17.53 21.07 16.57
C ALA A 246 -17.99 20.46 17.91
N ILE A 247 -18.14 19.13 17.97
CA ILE A 247 -18.53 18.41 19.19
C ILE A 247 -17.43 18.54 20.25
N SER A 248 -16.15 18.39 19.90
CA SER A 248 -15.04 18.59 20.85
C SER A 248 -14.96 20.03 21.37
N ARG A 249 -15.26 21.05 20.55
CA ARG A 249 -15.35 22.45 21.00
C ARG A 249 -16.53 22.68 21.94
N ASN A 250 -17.70 22.12 21.64
CA ASN A 250 -18.88 22.21 22.49
C ASN A 250 -18.62 21.58 23.87
N ILE A 251 -18.04 20.38 23.90
CA ILE A 251 -17.70 19.67 25.15
C ILE A 251 -16.62 20.42 25.94
N LEU A 252 -15.60 20.98 25.28
CA LEU A 252 -14.59 21.82 25.94
C LEU A 252 -15.18 23.14 26.49
N ALA A 253 -16.27 23.63 25.92
CA ALA A 253 -17.03 24.78 26.40
C ALA A 253 -18.10 24.44 27.46
N GLY A 254 -18.22 23.16 27.88
CA GLY A 254 -19.23 22.71 28.84
C GLY A 254 -20.66 22.61 28.27
N LEU A 255 -20.83 22.62 26.94
CA LEU A 255 -22.13 22.46 26.28
C LEU A 255 -22.47 20.97 26.12
N ASP A 256 -23.19 20.43 27.10
CA ASP A 256 -23.63 19.04 27.12
C ASP A 256 -24.69 18.70 26.04
N TRP A 257 -25.00 17.40 25.96
CA TRP A 257 -26.03 16.82 25.08
C TRP A 257 -27.42 17.46 25.24
N GLU A 258 -27.72 18.04 26.40
CA GLU A 258 -29.01 18.66 26.74
C GLU A 258 -29.30 19.93 25.94
N VAL A 259 -28.27 20.70 25.61
CA VAL A 259 -28.38 21.94 24.81
C VAL A 259 -28.21 21.63 23.32
N THR A 260 -27.30 20.70 22.99
CA THR A 260 -26.99 20.38 21.59
C THR A 260 -27.98 19.40 20.95
N MET A 261 -28.69 18.59 21.75
CA MET A 261 -29.51 17.45 21.33
C MET A 261 -28.73 16.39 20.51
N ILE A 262 -27.39 16.44 20.53
CA ILE A 262 -26.49 15.47 19.90
C ILE A 262 -26.08 14.44 20.96
N PHE A 263 -26.19 13.14 20.63
CA PHE A 263 -25.98 12.01 21.55
C PHE A 263 -26.74 12.12 22.91
N PRO A 264 -28.08 12.33 22.91
CA PRO A 264 -28.82 12.48 24.16
C PRO A 264 -28.80 11.21 25.01
N ARG A 265 -28.62 11.37 26.33
CA ARG A 265 -28.42 10.27 27.29
C ARG A 265 -29.72 9.81 27.96
N VAL A 266 -30.78 10.61 27.86
CA VAL A 266 -32.15 10.32 28.29
C VAL A 266 -33.09 10.46 27.09
N GLY A 267 -34.10 9.60 27.00
CA GLY A 267 -35.14 9.67 25.99
C GLY A 267 -36.46 9.11 26.51
N PHE A 268 -37.57 9.64 26.02
CA PHE A 268 -38.92 9.24 26.37
C PHE A 268 -39.47 8.22 25.36
N CYS A 269 -40.40 7.40 25.82
CA CYS A 269 -41.03 6.34 25.05
C CYS A 269 -42.52 6.26 25.38
N LEU A 270 -43.37 6.15 24.36
CA LEU A 270 -44.81 5.98 24.49
C LEU A 270 -45.16 4.51 24.17
N VAL A 271 -45.67 3.78 25.16
CA VAL A 271 -46.01 2.36 25.06
C VAL A 271 -47.53 2.18 24.99
N PRO A 272 -48.10 1.71 23.87
CA PRO A 272 -49.52 1.39 23.78
C PRO A 272 -49.82 0.07 24.50
N LEU A 273 -50.62 0.15 25.57
CA LEU A 273 -51.04 -0.97 26.40
C LEU A 273 -52.52 -1.28 26.15
N LYS A 274 -52.77 -2.20 25.22
CA LYS A 274 -54.11 -2.68 24.88
C LYS A 274 -54.72 -3.46 26.05
N HIS A 275 -55.68 -2.83 26.72
CA HIS A 275 -56.57 -3.49 27.66
C HIS A 275 -57.92 -3.74 26.96
N PHE A 276 -58.74 -4.68 27.45
CA PHE A 276 -60.04 -4.95 26.85
C PHE A 276 -60.91 -3.68 26.88
N GLY A 277 -61.25 -3.15 25.70
CA GLY A 277 -62.08 -1.96 25.53
C GLY A 277 -61.35 -0.61 25.51
N SER A 278 -60.04 -0.53 25.76
CA SER A 278 -59.30 0.75 25.70
C SER A 278 -57.85 0.63 25.24
N ASN A 279 -57.44 1.57 24.38
CA ASN A 279 -56.03 1.82 24.07
C ASN A 279 -55.46 2.80 25.10
N ASN A 280 -54.91 2.28 26.19
CA ASN A 280 -54.22 3.10 27.18
C ASN A 280 -52.75 3.27 26.75
N TYR A 281 -52.15 4.42 27.03
CA TYR A 281 -50.71 4.64 26.79
C TYR A 281 -49.97 4.79 28.12
N ALA A 282 -48.79 4.20 28.22
CA ALA A 282 -47.85 4.42 29.32
C ALA A 282 -46.63 5.18 28.80
N THR A 283 -46.25 6.26 29.47
CA THR A 283 -45.02 7.01 29.21
C THR A 283 -43.88 6.45 30.07
N ALA A 284 -42.77 6.08 29.43
CA ALA A 284 -41.56 5.64 30.08
C ALA A 284 -40.42 6.64 29.83
N GLN A 285 -39.68 6.98 30.87
CA GLN A 285 -38.45 7.75 30.78
C GLN A 285 -37.26 6.78 30.83
N CYS A 286 -36.48 6.73 29.76
CA CYS A 286 -35.41 5.75 29.60
C CYS A 286 -34.03 6.42 29.55
N VAL A 287 -33.04 5.80 30.19
CA VAL A 287 -31.63 6.17 30.12
C VAL A 287 -30.93 5.27 29.10
N LEU A 288 -30.04 5.85 28.29
CA LEU A 288 -29.35 5.17 27.18
C LEU A 288 -27.82 5.13 27.38
N PRO A 289 -27.28 4.26 28.25
CA PRO A 289 -25.82 4.13 28.44
C PRO A 289 -25.03 3.80 27.17
N VAL A 290 -25.66 3.10 26.21
CA VAL A 290 -25.11 2.87 24.86
C VAL A 290 -24.73 4.18 24.17
N ASN A 291 -25.48 5.26 24.39
CA ASN A 291 -25.25 6.51 23.66
C ASN A 291 -24.02 7.29 24.17
N MET A 292 -23.74 7.21 25.47
CA MET A 292 -22.50 7.75 26.05
C MET A 292 -21.26 7.01 25.52
N LEU A 293 -21.37 5.70 25.24
CA LEU A 293 -20.32 4.92 24.58
C LEU A 293 -20.15 5.36 23.12
N ASN A 294 -21.26 5.54 22.38
CA ASN A 294 -21.25 6.02 21.00
C ASN A 294 -20.60 7.41 20.88
N GLU A 295 -20.96 8.36 21.75
CA GLU A 295 -20.39 9.72 21.82
C GLU A 295 -18.85 9.68 21.83
N ARG A 296 -18.27 8.80 22.68
CA ARG A 296 -16.81 8.64 22.83
C ARG A 296 -16.19 7.93 21.62
N ILE A 297 -16.82 6.87 21.10
CA ILE A 297 -16.30 6.09 19.96
C ILE A 297 -16.33 6.92 18.67
N TYR A 298 -17.44 7.60 18.34
CA TYR A 298 -17.52 8.41 17.12
C TYR A 298 -16.59 9.63 17.15
N MET A 299 -16.36 10.22 18.33
CA MET A 299 -15.35 11.27 18.50
C MET A 299 -13.93 10.74 18.22
N PHE A 300 -13.54 9.64 18.87
CA PHE A 300 -12.23 9.01 18.67
C PHE A 300 -12.01 8.59 17.21
N LEU A 301 -12.99 7.91 16.59
CA LEU A 301 -12.91 7.49 15.20
C LEU A 301 -12.82 8.67 14.22
N TRP A 302 -13.44 9.82 14.52
CA TRP A 302 -13.29 11.00 13.66
C TRP A 302 -11.84 11.49 13.61
N PHE A 303 -11.20 11.67 14.77
CA PHE A 303 -9.78 12.05 14.82
C PHE A 303 -8.87 10.98 14.21
N TRP A 304 -9.18 9.69 14.43
CA TRP A 304 -8.42 8.59 13.87
C TRP A 304 -8.48 8.52 12.33
N ILE A 305 -9.68 8.71 11.75
CA ILE A 305 -9.85 8.68 10.29
C ILE A 305 -9.27 9.96 9.64
N VAL A 306 -9.31 11.11 10.32
CA VAL A 306 -8.59 12.32 9.88
C VAL A 306 -7.07 12.12 9.94
N LEU A 307 -6.54 11.38 10.91
CA LEU A 307 -5.13 10.97 10.93
C LEU A 307 -4.80 10.01 9.77
N ALA A 308 -5.64 9.01 9.49
CA ALA A 308 -5.48 8.13 8.34
C ALA A 308 -5.52 8.89 7.00
N ALA A 309 -6.41 9.88 6.88
CA ALA A 309 -6.54 10.75 5.70
C ALA A 309 -5.32 11.67 5.51
N THR A 310 -4.79 12.27 6.58
CA THR A 310 -3.59 13.13 6.48
C THR A 310 -2.33 12.32 6.16
N ILE A 311 -2.13 11.16 6.79
CA ILE A 311 -1.02 10.24 6.48
C ILE A 311 -1.07 9.78 5.02
N THR A 312 -2.25 9.39 4.50
CA THR A 312 -2.40 8.98 3.09
C THR A 312 -2.23 10.15 2.13
N ALA A 313 -2.79 11.32 2.43
CA ALA A 313 -2.64 12.54 1.64
C ALA A 313 -1.20 13.07 1.57
N ILE A 314 -0.35 12.79 2.56
CA ILE A 314 1.10 13.04 2.50
C ILE A 314 1.84 11.95 1.72
N SER A 315 1.40 10.69 1.80
CA SER A 315 2.02 9.58 1.07
C SER A 315 1.88 9.70 -0.46
N ILE A 316 0.76 10.23 -0.96
CA ILE A 316 0.49 10.40 -2.40
C ILE A 316 1.52 11.33 -3.08
N PRO A 317 1.71 12.61 -2.68
CA PRO A 317 2.66 13.52 -3.31
C PRO A 317 4.12 13.11 -3.06
N THR A 318 4.44 12.49 -1.92
CA THR A 318 5.80 11.98 -1.67
C THR A 318 6.15 10.81 -2.60
N TRP A 319 5.23 9.87 -2.86
CA TRP A 319 5.44 8.85 -3.91
C TRP A 319 5.45 9.44 -5.32
N PHE A 320 4.55 10.36 -5.62
CA PHE A 320 4.47 11.03 -6.93
C PHE A 320 5.79 11.74 -7.26
N THR A 321 6.34 12.54 -6.35
CA THR A 321 7.62 13.24 -6.56
C THR A 321 8.81 12.28 -6.66
N ARG A 322 8.90 11.28 -5.75
CA ARG A 322 9.94 10.23 -5.75
C ARG A 322 10.05 9.45 -7.07
N MET A 323 8.93 9.27 -7.79
CA MET A 323 8.90 8.57 -9.08
C MET A 323 8.93 9.49 -10.30
N SER A 324 8.34 10.69 -10.20
CA SER A 324 8.30 11.66 -11.30
C SER A 324 9.70 12.12 -11.70
N TYR A 325 10.50 12.57 -10.74
CA TYR A 325 11.79 13.19 -11.05
C TYR A 325 12.81 12.15 -11.53
N GLU A 326 13.17 12.25 -12.81
CA GLU A 326 14.19 11.42 -13.47
C GLU A 326 15.50 11.37 -12.67
N LYS A 327 15.95 12.55 -12.23
CA LYS A 327 17.13 12.73 -11.36
C LYS A 327 16.99 12.00 -10.02
N SER A 328 15.79 11.87 -9.43
CA SER A 328 15.58 11.09 -8.21
C SER A 328 15.66 9.57 -8.47
N ARG A 329 15.19 9.11 -9.64
CA ARG A 329 15.31 7.70 -10.04
C ARG A 329 16.78 7.31 -10.27
N THR A 330 17.52 8.10 -11.04
CA THR A 330 18.94 7.83 -11.31
C THR A 330 19.83 8.02 -10.09
N HIS A 331 19.59 9.04 -9.25
CA HIS A 331 20.31 9.22 -7.98
C HIS A 331 20.06 8.06 -7.02
N PHE A 332 18.81 7.59 -6.87
CA PHE A 332 18.48 6.42 -6.05
C PHE A 332 19.28 5.19 -6.50
N ILE A 333 19.24 4.81 -7.78
CA ILE A 333 20.02 3.66 -8.29
C ILE A 333 21.53 3.88 -8.14
N LYS A 334 22.02 5.11 -8.33
CA LYS A 334 23.44 5.45 -8.12
C LYS A 334 23.87 5.34 -6.65
N LYS A 335 22.99 5.54 -5.66
CA LYS A 335 23.27 5.28 -4.24
C LYS A 335 23.61 3.79 -4.01
N TYR A 336 22.73 2.88 -4.43
CA TYR A 336 22.95 1.44 -4.24
C TYR A 336 24.13 0.90 -5.05
N LEU A 337 24.33 1.38 -6.28
CA LEU A 337 25.50 0.97 -7.07
C LEU A 337 26.84 1.49 -6.51
N LYS A 338 26.84 2.63 -5.80
CA LYS A 338 27.98 3.06 -4.98
C LYS A 338 28.17 2.16 -3.75
N LEU A 339 27.10 1.83 -3.05
CA LEU A 339 27.13 1.04 -1.80
C LEU A 339 27.63 -0.40 -2.01
N GLY A 340 27.52 -0.94 -3.23
CA GLY A 340 28.17 -2.20 -3.62
C GLY A 340 29.44 -2.03 -4.45
N GLU A 341 30.04 -0.83 -4.49
CA GLU A 341 31.32 -0.48 -5.13
C GLU A 341 31.44 -0.75 -6.65
N LYS A 342 30.35 -1.11 -7.35
CA LYS A 342 30.38 -1.56 -8.76
C LYS A 342 30.36 -0.44 -9.83
N VAL A 343 30.56 0.82 -9.45
CA VAL A 343 30.37 2.00 -10.33
C VAL A 343 31.41 3.11 -10.05
N SER A 344 32.10 3.55 -11.10
CA SER A 344 33.00 4.70 -11.09
C SER A 344 32.28 6.00 -11.50
N ARG A 345 32.92 7.17 -11.31
CA ARG A 345 32.38 8.47 -11.79
C ARG A 345 32.09 8.43 -13.31
N LYS A 346 32.91 7.71 -14.08
CA LYS A 346 32.83 7.59 -15.55
C LYS A 346 31.60 6.84 -16.07
N ASP A 347 30.94 6.02 -15.24
CA ASP A 347 29.77 5.22 -15.65
C ASP A 347 28.44 6.02 -15.69
N LYS A 348 28.47 7.35 -15.51
CA LYS A 348 27.32 8.29 -15.49
C LYS A 348 26.25 7.94 -16.53
N TYR A 349 26.64 7.82 -17.81
CA TYR A 349 25.75 7.47 -18.93
C TYR A 349 25.22 6.04 -18.88
N MET A 350 26.03 5.08 -18.42
CA MET A 350 25.63 3.66 -18.35
C MET A 350 24.61 3.40 -17.24
N VAL A 351 24.75 4.07 -16.09
CA VAL A 351 23.77 4.03 -14.98
C VAL A 351 22.44 4.68 -15.41
N GLU A 352 22.48 5.73 -16.21
CA GLU A 352 21.30 6.34 -16.81
C GLU A 352 20.62 5.41 -17.83
N LYS A 353 21.38 4.82 -18.76
CA LYS A 353 20.90 3.80 -19.72
C LYS A 353 20.20 2.63 -19.01
N PHE A 354 20.81 2.12 -17.93
CA PHE A 354 20.25 1.07 -17.07
C PHE A 354 18.94 1.50 -16.41
N THR A 355 18.92 2.66 -15.75
CA THR A 355 17.74 3.19 -15.05
C THR A 355 16.57 3.42 -16.01
N LEU A 356 16.81 3.99 -17.19
CA LEU A 356 15.75 4.41 -18.11
C LEU A 356 15.27 3.29 -19.07
N LEU A 357 16.17 2.44 -19.57
CA LEU A 357 15.84 1.45 -20.60
C LEU A 357 15.71 0.01 -20.08
N PHE A 358 16.36 -0.33 -18.96
CA PHE A 358 16.31 -1.66 -18.36
C PHE A 358 15.34 -1.71 -17.17
N LEU A 359 15.56 -0.91 -16.11
CA LEU A 359 14.63 -0.85 -14.97
C LEU A 359 13.29 -0.19 -15.33
N ARG A 360 13.33 0.96 -16.03
CA ARG A 360 12.14 1.79 -16.31
C ARG A 360 11.49 2.23 -14.97
N ASN A 361 10.28 2.79 -15.00
CA ASN A 361 9.69 3.36 -13.78
C ASN A 361 9.15 2.27 -12.83
N ASP A 362 8.45 1.26 -13.36
CA ASP A 362 7.92 0.14 -12.57
C ASP A 362 9.05 -0.67 -11.88
N GLY A 363 10.24 -0.78 -12.47
CA GLY A 363 11.41 -1.44 -11.84
C GLY A 363 12.05 -0.63 -10.71
N VAL A 364 12.19 0.69 -10.88
CA VAL A 364 12.66 1.57 -9.79
C VAL A 364 11.63 1.63 -8.66
N PHE A 365 10.34 1.53 -8.97
CA PHE A 365 9.27 1.40 -7.97
C PHE A 365 9.41 0.09 -7.16
N LEU A 366 9.57 -1.06 -7.82
CA LEU A 366 9.77 -2.36 -7.16
C LEU A 366 10.99 -2.36 -6.23
N LEU A 367 12.12 -1.81 -6.67
CA LEU A 367 13.32 -1.72 -5.82
C LEU A 367 13.12 -0.79 -4.62
N ARG A 368 12.34 0.29 -4.74
CA ARG A 368 11.95 1.11 -3.58
C ARG A 368 11.03 0.37 -2.61
N MET A 369 10.10 -0.44 -3.11
CA MET A 369 9.26 -1.32 -2.26
C MET A 369 10.09 -2.36 -1.50
N ILE A 370 11.10 -2.95 -2.16
CA ILE A 370 12.06 -3.87 -1.54
C ILE A 370 12.90 -3.14 -0.48
N ALA A 371 13.50 -1.98 -0.80
CA ALA A 371 14.32 -1.21 0.14
C ALA A 371 13.57 -0.80 1.42
N ILE A 372 12.26 -0.52 1.32
CA ILE A 372 11.40 -0.15 2.46
C ILE A 372 11.06 -1.36 3.35
N ASN A 373 10.95 -2.58 2.81
CA ASN A 373 10.49 -3.76 3.55
C ASN A 373 11.60 -4.76 3.91
N ALA A 374 12.74 -4.75 3.21
CA ALA A 374 13.89 -5.64 3.42
C ALA A 374 15.22 -4.88 3.66
N GLY A 375 15.14 -3.55 3.82
CA GLY A 375 16.28 -2.69 4.12
C GLY A 375 17.21 -2.38 2.93
N GLU A 376 18.17 -1.50 3.17
CA GLU A 376 19.05 -0.98 2.10
C GLU A 376 20.10 -1.99 1.62
N LEU A 377 20.59 -2.87 2.50
CA LEU A 377 21.67 -3.83 2.19
C LEU A 377 21.24 -4.87 1.13
N ILE A 378 20.14 -5.58 1.38
CA ILE A 378 19.62 -6.59 0.43
C ILE A 378 19.19 -5.92 -0.89
N CYS A 379 18.64 -4.70 -0.84
CA CYS A 379 18.36 -3.92 -2.05
C CYS A 379 19.65 -3.59 -2.83
N SER A 380 20.75 -3.26 -2.12
CA SER A 380 22.06 -3.02 -2.74
C SER A 380 22.58 -4.24 -3.50
N GLU A 381 22.51 -5.42 -2.88
CA GLU A 381 22.95 -6.68 -3.46
C GLU A 381 22.12 -7.04 -4.71
N ILE A 382 20.79 -6.92 -4.64
CA ILE A 382 19.88 -7.16 -5.78
C ILE A 382 20.18 -6.19 -6.93
N VAL A 383 20.36 -4.90 -6.66
CA VAL A 383 20.74 -3.89 -7.66
C VAL A 383 22.11 -4.22 -8.29
N CYS A 384 23.07 -4.66 -7.48
CA CYS A 384 24.41 -5.02 -7.91
C CYS A 384 24.48 -6.35 -8.68
N GLN A 385 23.48 -7.23 -8.59
CA GLN A 385 23.31 -8.40 -9.47
C GLN A 385 22.56 -8.03 -10.76
N LEU A 386 21.50 -7.21 -10.68
CA LEU A 386 20.81 -6.69 -11.86
C LEU A 386 21.75 -5.88 -12.78
N TRP A 387 22.71 -5.14 -12.21
CA TRP A 387 23.75 -4.43 -12.95
C TRP A 387 24.74 -5.37 -13.66
N HIS A 388 25.09 -6.51 -13.04
CA HIS A 388 25.90 -7.54 -13.71
C HIS A 388 25.15 -8.12 -14.92
N ILE A 389 23.91 -8.58 -14.69
CA ILE A 389 23.01 -9.11 -15.73
C ILE A 389 22.83 -8.11 -16.88
N PHE A 390 22.71 -6.82 -16.58
CA PHE A 390 22.63 -5.75 -17.57
C PHE A 390 23.92 -5.60 -18.39
N ARG A 391 25.08 -5.56 -17.74
CA ARG A 391 26.39 -5.45 -18.41
C ARG A 391 26.70 -6.67 -19.29
N GLU A 392 26.31 -7.86 -18.83
CA GLU A 392 26.55 -9.14 -19.52
C GLU A 392 25.62 -9.33 -20.73
N LYS A 393 24.30 -9.20 -20.55
CA LYS A 393 23.30 -9.59 -21.58
C LYS A 393 22.80 -8.44 -22.46
N TYR A 394 22.86 -7.19 -21.98
CA TYR A 394 22.09 -6.07 -22.54
C TYR A 394 22.92 -4.81 -22.86
N PHE A 395 24.21 -4.77 -22.51
CA PHE A 395 25.10 -3.62 -22.75
C PHE A 395 25.09 -3.16 -24.21
N TYR A 396 25.29 -4.10 -25.14
CA TYR A 396 25.36 -3.85 -26.60
C TYR A 396 23.99 -3.87 -27.30
N ARG A 397 22.94 -4.41 -26.67
CA ARG A 397 21.63 -4.56 -27.32
C ARG A 397 20.86 -3.24 -27.36
N ASP A 398 20.28 -2.92 -28.51
CA ASP A 398 19.38 -1.76 -28.64
C ASP A 398 18.02 -2.06 -28.00
N LEU A 399 17.93 -1.77 -26.70
CA LEU A 399 16.70 -1.85 -25.90
C LEU A 399 15.54 -1.00 -26.46
N THR A 400 15.80 -0.02 -27.34
CA THR A 400 14.74 0.76 -28.00
C THR A 400 14.14 0.05 -29.23
N ARG A 401 14.85 -0.93 -29.80
CA ARG A 401 14.63 -1.44 -31.17
C ARG A 401 14.64 -2.97 -31.30
N CYS A 402 14.49 -3.69 -30.19
CA CYS A 402 14.46 -5.15 -30.10
C CYS A 402 13.24 -5.78 -30.84
N LYS A 403 13.32 -5.83 -32.17
CA LYS A 403 12.29 -6.32 -33.10
C LYS A 403 12.86 -7.16 -34.26
N ARG A 404 14.12 -7.62 -34.14
CA ARG A 404 14.77 -8.51 -35.13
C ARG A 404 15.54 -9.65 -34.47
N ASP A 405 16.30 -9.36 -33.40
CA ASP A 405 17.16 -10.38 -32.79
C ASP A 405 16.41 -11.49 -32.03
N CYS A 406 15.15 -11.30 -31.61
CA CYS A 406 14.43 -12.33 -30.84
C CYS A 406 14.10 -13.57 -31.69
N ASP A 407 13.72 -13.39 -32.96
CA ASP A 407 13.40 -14.49 -33.87
C ASP A 407 14.67 -15.27 -34.23
N GLN A 408 15.79 -14.55 -34.42
CA GLN A 408 17.12 -15.16 -34.58
C GLN A 408 17.61 -15.84 -33.29
N MET A 409 17.43 -15.25 -32.10
CA MET A 409 17.83 -15.87 -30.83
C MET A 409 17.02 -17.12 -30.50
N HIS A 410 15.73 -17.19 -30.84
CA HIS A 410 14.94 -18.40 -30.63
C HIS A 410 15.43 -19.53 -31.55
N HIS A 411 15.71 -19.23 -32.83
CA HIS A 411 16.33 -20.19 -33.74
C HIS A 411 17.76 -20.57 -33.37
N LEU A 412 18.60 -19.63 -32.90
CA LEU A 412 19.96 -19.94 -32.42
C LEU A 412 19.95 -20.74 -31.13
N GLY A 413 19.06 -20.45 -30.17
CA GLY A 413 18.93 -21.21 -28.93
C GLY A 413 18.53 -22.66 -29.19
N LEU A 414 17.55 -22.89 -30.07
CA LEU A 414 17.17 -24.23 -30.51
C LEU A 414 18.28 -24.94 -31.31
N LYS A 415 19.04 -24.21 -32.14
CA LYS A 415 20.20 -24.76 -32.87
C LYS A 415 21.37 -25.10 -31.95
N LEU A 416 21.71 -24.24 -30.97
CA LEU A 416 22.77 -24.53 -29.99
C LEU A 416 22.37 -25.69 -29.07
N SER A 417 21.12 -25.74 -28.60
CA SER A 417 20.65 -26.85 -27.77
C SER A 417 20.77 -28.20 -28.49
N ARG A 418 20.29 -28.29 -29.75
CA ARG A 418 20.47 -29.49 -30.59
C ARG A 418 21.95 -29.76 -30.93
N GLY A 419 22.72 -28.71 -31.21
CA GLY A 419 24.15 -28.81 -31.52
C GLY A 419 24.99 -29.37 -30.36
N ILE A 420 24.73 -28.91 -29.14
CA ILE A 420 25.41 -29.35 -27.92
C ILE A 420 25.03 -30.80 -27.56
N VAL A 421 23.76 -31.20 -27.75
CA VAL A 421 23.35 -32.61 -27.62
C VAL A 421 24.11 -33.48 -28.63
N ASN A 422 24.09 -33.11 -29.92
CA ASN A 422 24.79 -33.86 -30.97
C ASN A 422 26.31 -33.93 -30.77
N LEU A 423 26.94 -32.85 -30.26
CA LEU A 423 28.38 -32.87 -29.92
C LEU A 423 28.65 -33.81 -28.74
N LYS A 424 27.82 -33.77 -27.69
CA LYS A 424 27.97 -34.63 -26.51
C LYS A 424 27.82 -36.11 -26.86
N GLU A 425 26.91 -36.45 -27.77
CA GLU A 425 26.75 -37.82 -28.29
C GLU A 425 27.90 -38.29 -29.19
N ARG A 426 28.58 -37.39 -29.91
CA ARG A 426 29.80 -37.73 -30.68
C ARG A 426 31.01 -37.90 -29.77
N CYS A 427 31.33 -36.89 -28.95
CA CYS A 427 32.49 -36.94 -28.06
C CYS A 427 32.44 -38.09 -27.04
N SER A 428 31.25 -38.60 -26.70
CA SER A 428 31.09 -39.77 -25.84
C SER A 428 31.37 -41.12 -26.53
N LYS A 429 31.67 -41.15 -27.83
CA LYS A 429 31.95 -42.39 -28.59
C LYS A 429 33.41 -42.56 -29.03
N GLU A 430 34.18 -41.49 -29.14
CA GLU A 430 35.56 -41.54 -29.68
C GLU A 430 36.67 -41.71 -28.62
N ASN A 431 36.37 -41.51 -27.33
CA ASN A 431 37.43 -41.49 -26.30
C ASN A 431 37.69 -42.85 -25.64
N LYS A 432 38.50 -43.69 -26.30
CA LYS A 432 39.11 -44.92 -25.73
C LYS A 432 40.62 -45.04 -26.05
N GLN A 433 41.43 -44.19 -25.40
CA GLN A 433 42.72 -44.50 -24.73
C GLN A 433 43.90 -45.21 -25.50
N PRO A 434 45.17 -45.12 -25.03
CA PRO A 434 45.88 -43.91 -24.57
C PRO A 434 47.44 -43.90 -24.82
N ARG A 435 48.09 -42.75 -24.49
CA ARG A 435 49.41 -42.60 -23.82
C ARG A 435 50.73 -42.89 -24.58
N LEU A 436 51.66 -41.91 -24.59
CA LEU A 436 52.95 -41.88 -23.82
C LEU A 436 53.89 -40.70 -24.21
N GLU A 437 54.39 -39.98 -23.19
CA GLU A 437 55.75 -39.36 -23.02
C GLU A 437 56.30 -38.28 -24.01
N ALA A 438 57.18 -37.32 -23.62
CA ALA A 438 57.67 -36.84 -22.31
C ALA A 438 58.33 -35.43 -22.37
N THR A 439 58.50 -34.75 -21.21
CA THR A 439 59.40 -33.58 -20.91
C THR A 439 59.24 -32.28 -21.73
N ALA A 440 59.28 -31.04 -21.19
CA ALA A 440 59.35 -30.43 -19.83
C ALA A 440 58.76 -28.97 -19.93
N SER A 441 58.87 -27.96 -19.04
CA SER A 441 59.61 -27.69 -17.78
C SER A 441 58.85 -26.67 -16.88
N ALA A 442 59.52 -25.74 -16.16
CA ALA A 442 58.99 -24.73 -15.20
C ALA A 442 60.02 -23.57 -15.00
N PRO A 443 59.91 -22.56 -14.08
CA PRO A 443 58.87 -22.22 -13.06
C PRO A 443 58.47 -20.70 -12.95
N PRO A 444 57.62 -20.27 -11.97
CA PRO A 444 57.11 -18.87 -11.81
C PRO A 444 57.47 -18.15 -10.46
N LEU A 445 57.07 -16.87 -10.31
CA LEU A 445 57.13 -16.00 -9.09
C LEU A 445 56.09 -14.83 -9.19
N THR A 446 55.73 -13.98 -8.19
CA THR A 446 55.42 -14.11 -6.73
C THR A 446 54.64 -12.86 -6.22
N ASP A 447 53.58 -13.09 -5.43
CA ASP A 447 52.93 -12.34 -4.32
C ASP A 447 53.18 -10.83 -3.97
N ALA A 448 52.07 -10.06 -3.92
CA ALA A 448 51.56 -9.20 -2.80
C ALA A 448 52.40 -8.00 -2.24
N PRO A 449 51.91 -7.17 -1.26
CA PRO A 449 50.55 -6.99 -0.70
C PRO A 449 50.01 -5.51 -0.61
N LEU A 450 48.82 -5.40 -0.01
CA LEU A 450 47.97 -4.25 0.35
C LEU A 450 48.60 -3.07 1.14
N ALA A 451 48.05 -1.85 1.00
CA ALA A 451 48.18 -0.75 1.97
C ALA A 451 46.87 0.08 2.08
N THR A 452 46.64 0.75 3.22
CA THR A 452 45.37 1.45 3.56
C THR A 452 45.59 2.88 4.06
N LEU A 453 44.75 3.82 3.60
CA LEU A 453 44.25 5.09 4.19
C LEU A 453 43.54 5.86 3.04
N GLY A 454 42.70 6.87 3.23
CA GLY A 454 42.14 7.54 4.41
C GLY A 454 41.08 8.55 3.92
N THR A 455 40.17 9.01 4.76
CA THR A 455 39.15 10.01 4.38
C THR A 455 39.73 11.42 4.32
N ASP A 456 39.24 12.24 3.39
CA ASP A 456 38.92 13.65 3.64
C ASP A 456 37.85 14.13 2.63
N GLU A 457 37.05 15.12 3.04
CA GLU A 457 35.96 15.70 2.25
C GLU A 457 36.31 17.14 1.84
N GLU A 458 36.10 17.51 0.56
CA GLU A 458 36.09 18.91 0.16
C GLU A 458 35.12 19.15 -1.01
N GLU A 459 34.24 20.15 -0.88
CA GLU A 459 33.29 20.56 -1.92
C GLU A 459 33.91 21.63 -2.83
N GLY A 460 34.47 21.19 -3.97
CA GLY A 460 34.94 22.07 -5.05
C GLY A 460 34.03 21.97 -6.28
N GLY A 461 33.34 23.05 -6.63
CA GLY A 461 32.46 23.09 -7.81
C GLY A 461 33.23 23.26 -9.12
N TYR A 462 32.84 22.51 -10.16
CA TYR A 462 33.25 22.77 -11.54
C TYR A 462 32.07 22.59 -12.48
N ALA A 463 31.87 23.57 -13.37
CA ALA A 463 30.88 23.56 -14.42
C ALA A 463 31.48 24.22 -15.67
N ASP A 464 31.94 23.39 -16.62
CA ASP A 464 31.90 23.65 -18.08
C ASP A 464 32.51 22.48 -18.89
N ASP A 465 33.32 21.58 -18.30
CA ASP A 465 34.01 20.48 -19.01
C ASP A 465 33.10 19.36 -19.61
N ASP A 466 31.81 19.32 -19.25
CA ASP A 466 30.89 18.17 -19.48
C ASP A 466 30.52 17.96 -20.99
N GLU A 467 30.88 18.90 -21.87
CA GLU A 467 30.66 18.82 -23.32
C GLU A 467 31.81 18.15 -24.10
N ASP A 468 33.07 18.51 -23.84
CA ASP A 468 34.20 18.09 -24.67
C ASP A 468 34.68 16.66 -24.36
N GLU A 469 34.64 16.21 -23.09
CA GLU A 469 34.81 14.78 -22.77
C GLU A 469 33.77 13.94 -23.53
N GLN A 470 32.57 14.48 -23.75
CA GLN A 470 31.49 13.80 -24.47
C GLN A 470 31.68 13.79 -26.00
N LYS A 471 32.45 14.72 -26.58
CA LYS A 471 32.88 14.70 -27.99
C LYS A 471 34.01 13.70 -28.19
N ASP A 472 35.00 13.69 -27.31
CA ASP A 472 36.17 12.83 -27.45
C ASP A 472 35.88 11.36 -27.08
N ILE A 473 34.97 11.07 -26.14
CA ILE A 473 34.42 9.71 -25.99
C ILE A 473 33.77 9.24 -27.30
N LYS A 474 32.92 10.05 -27.95
CA LYS A 474 32.31 9.68 -29.24
C LYS A 474 33.36 9.44 -30.34
N ARG A 475 34.42 10.27 -30.40
CA ARG A 475 35.55 10.08 -31.34
C ARG A 475 36.38 8.84 -31.04
N HIS A 476 36.71 8.59 -29.78
CA HIS A 476 37.57 7.46 -29.38
C HIS A 476 36.87 6.11 -29.57
N TYR A 477 35.56 6.04 -29.37
CA TYR A 477 34.78 4.85 -29.73
C TYR A 477 34.57 4.74 -31.25
N SER A 478 34.28 5.83 -31.96
CA SER A 478 34.13 5.81 -33.43
C SER A 478 35.39 5.35 -34.16
N LYS A 479 36.58 5.87 -33.77
CA LYS A 479 37.87 5.42 -34.33
C LYS A 479 38.18 3.95 -34.05
N LYS A 480 37.69 3.36 -32.95
CA LYS A 480 38.05 1.98 -32.58
C LYS A 480 37.33 0.90 -33.42
N TYR A 481 36.22 1.24 -34.09
CA TYR A 481 35.41 0.28 -34.87
C TYR A 481 35.30 0.64 -36.37
N SER A 482 36.17 1.53 -36.89
CA SER A 482 36.16 1.92 -38.31
C SER A 482 36.81 0.89 -39.26
N TRP A 483 37.31 -0.23 -38.72
CA TRP A 483 38.11 -1.22 -39.44
C TRP A 483 37.31 -2.46 -39.90
N GLU A 484 36.18 -2.75 -39.25
CA GLU A 484 35.40 -4.00 -39.41
C GLU A 484 34.25 -3.87 -40.43
N GLN A 485 34.38 -2.96 -41.41
CA GLN A 485 33.32 -2.70 -42.40
C GLN A 485 33.80 -2.76 -43.86
N LYS A 486 34.73 -3.69 -44.14
CA LYS A 486 35.18 -4.06 -45.49
C LYS A 486 35.36 -5.58 -45.63
N GLU A 487 34.26 -6.29 -45.81
CA GLU A 487 34.26 -7.58 -46.51
C GLU A 487 33.75 -7.35 -47.94
N PRO A 488 34.38 -7.93 -48.98
CA PRO A 488 33.98 -7.73 -50.37
C PRO A 488 32.83 -8.64 -50.81
N VAL A 489 32.16 -8.22 -51.88
CA VAL A 489 31.47 -9.09 -52.85
C VAL A 489 32.39 -9.23 -54.05
#